data_AF-A0A938STV1-F1
#
_entry.id   AF-A0A938STV1-F1
#
_cell.length_a   1.000
_cell.length_b   1.000
_cell.length_c   1.000
_cell.angle_alpha   90.00
_cell.angle_beta   90.00
_cell.angle_gamma   90.00
#
_symmetry.space_group_name_H-M   'P 1'
#
loop_
_entity.id
_entity.type
_entity.pdbx_description
1 polymer ?
#
loop_
_entity_poly.entity_id
_entity_poly.type
_entity_poly.pdbx_seq_one_letter_code
_entity_poly.pdbx_strand_id
1 'polypeptide(L)'
;MPGCTTMLLRFILALALLPLAACDSMMSDFDLLGKSFSPPTPQEAAAWAVDPSDPEAQRRGLVLLGTATFGGDPTYIELYRIYVTESRDPLVKAAAIECLARFAQPSEAKLIALQLKDAAVPVRVAAARGLQRLHHREIVDQLWTRLLEETEETDVRAELAIALGQYPEDSVVQALIAALDQPELCVNLAASQSLWMITGRDFGTDRTKWLEWYALQPIDDRFRQANAYTYPTYRRELELWDWMIFWDRPHFEIPGAPIGLASAARPTYAAPAAEPAAAPAAGLAP
;
A
#
# COMPACT_ATOMS: atom_id res chain seq x y z
N MET A 1 -43.75 -67.65 -2.42
CA MET A 1 -43.40 -66.27 -2.83
C MET A 1 -41.93 -66.01 -2.57
N PRO A 2 -41.05 -66.15 -3.59
CA PRO A 2 -39.62 -65.88 -3.46
C PRO A 2 -39.34 -64.46 -3.99
N GLY A 3 -39.23 -63.46 -3.11
CA GLY A 3 -39.08 -62.07 -3.58
C GLY A 3 -38.52 -61.07 -2.58
N CYS A 4 -38.16 -61.47 -1.36
CA CYS A 4 -37.76 -60.51 -0.32
C CYS A 4 -36.25 -60.53 0.00
N THR A 5 -35.54 -61.63 -0.23
CA THR A 5 -34.12 -61.76 0.17
C THR A 5 -33.11 -61.25 -0.86
N THR A 6 -33.47 -61.13 -2.14
CA THR A 6 -32.57 -60.64 -3.21
C THR A 6 -32.53 -59.12 -3.32
N MET A 7 -33.50 -58.39 -2.74
CA MET A 7 -33.53 -56.92 -2.76
C MET A 7 -32.65 -56.29 -1.69
N LEU A 8 -32.59 -56.88 -0.48
CA LEU A 8 -31.74 -56.40 0.62
C LEU A 8 -30.24 -56.60 0.34
N LEU A 9 -29.86 -57.70 -0.31
CA LEU A 9 -28.46 -57.98 -0.64
C LEU A 9 -27.92 -57.05 -1.75
N ARG A 10 -28.78 -56.59 -2.67
CA ARG A 10 -28.41 -55.63 -3.73
C ARG A 10 -28.28 -54.19 -3.22
N PHE A 11 -28.99 -53.84 -2.16
CA PHE A 11 -28.88 -52.51 -1.53
C PHE A 11 -27.62 -52.38 -0.65
N ILE A 12 -27.24 -53.45 0.05
CA ILE A 12 -26.02 -53.46 0.87
C ILE A 12 -24.75 -53.46 -0.01
N LEU A 13 -24.79 -54.09 -1.19
CA LEU A 13 -23.67 -54.04 -2.14
C LEU A 13 -23.56 -52.69 -2.88
N ALA A 14 -24.65 -51.96 -3.04
CA ALA A 14 -24.66 -50.63 -3.66
C ALA A 14 -24.20 -49.51 -2.71
N LEU A 15 -24.28 -49.71 -1.39
CA LEU A 15 -23.78 -48.77 -0.39
C LEU A 15 -22.27 -48.97 -0.07
N ALA A 16 -21.67 -50.07 -0.51
CA ALA A 16 -20.24 -50.35 -0.32
C ALA A 16 -19.35 -49.90 -1.49
N LEU A 17 -19.92 -49.38 -2.59
CA LEU A 17 -19.20 -48.94 -3.79
C LEU A 17 -19.19 -47.41 -3.99
N LEU A 18 -19.61 -46.65 -2.99
CA LEU A 18 -19.66 -45.18 -3.01
C LEU A 18 -18.58 -44.41 -2.22
N PRO A 19 -17.45 -44.96 -1.69
CA PRO A 19 -16.48 -44.11 -1.00
C PRO A 19 -15.28 -43.66 -1.86
N LEU A 20 -15.00 -44.26 -3.02
CA LEU A 20 -13.71 -43.98 -3.69
C LEU A 20 -13.67 -42.66 -4.48
N ALA A 21 -14.79 -42.22 -5.08
CA ALA A 21 -14.83 -40.96 -5.83
C ALA A 21 -15.13 -39.74 -4.93
N ALA A 22 -15.77 -39.95 -3.78
CA ALA A 22 -16.10 -38.88 -2.82
C ALA A 22 -14.92 -38.55 -1.88
N CYS A 23 -14.02 -39.51 -1.62
CA CYS A 23 -12.80 -39.24 -0.87
C CYS A 23 -11.82 -38.36 -1.64
N ASP A 24 -11.67 -38.54 -2.96
CA ASP A 24 -10.81 -37.68 -3.78
C ASP A 24 -11.31 -36.23 -3.82
N SER A 25 -12.62 -36.01 -3.97
CA SER A 25 -13.17 -34.66 -3.93
C SER A 25 -13.03 -34.02 -2.55
N MET A 26 -13.37 -34.75 -1.48
CA MET A 26 -13.23 -34.22 -0.12
C MET A 26 -11.78 -33.97 0.27
N MET A 27 -10.84 -34.88 -0.06
CA MET A 27 -9.41 -34.65 0.17
C MET A 27 -8.89 -33.48 -0.65
N SER A 28 -9.32 -33.33 -1.90
CA SER A 28 -8.95 -32.16 -2.71
C SER A 28 -9.51 -30.85 -2.14
N ASP A 29 -10.72 -30.86 -1.59
CA ASP A 29 -11.31 -29.70 -0.91
C ASP A 29 -10.56 -29.38 0.38
N PHE A 30 -10.12 -30.39 1.15
CA PHE A 30 -9.26 -30.21 2.32
C PHE A 30 -7.84 -29.75 1.97
N ASP A 31 -7.28 -30.17 0.83
CA ASP A 31 -5.98 -29.69 0.33
C ASP A 31 -6.08 -28.24 -0.19
N LEU A 32 -7.19 -27.88 -0.85
CA LEU A 32 -7.46 -26.50 -1.27
C LEU A 32 -7.68 -25.60 -0.05
N LEU A 33 -8.38 -26.11 0.98
CA LEU A 33 -8.53 -25.46 2.27
C LEU A 33 -7.17 -25.32 2.97
N GLY A 34 -6.34 -26.37 2.98
CA GLY A 34 -5.00 -26.37 3.56
C GLY A 34 -4.03 -25.40 2.87
N LYS A 35 -4.09 -25.31 1.54
CA LYS A 35 -3.36 -24.31 0.73
C LYS A 35 -3.83 -22.88 1.03
N SER A 36 -5.09 -22.69 1.40
CA SER A 36 -5.60 -21.38 1.82
C SER A 36 -5.01 -20.91 3.16
N PHE A 37 -4.44 -21.84 3.95
CA PHE A 37 -3.82 -21.55 5.25
C PHE A 37 -2.29 -21.46 5.22
N SER A 38 -1.66 -21.64 4.06
CA SER A 38 -0.20 -21.52 3.91
C SER A 38 0.13 -20.37 2.95
N PRO A 39 0.98 -19.41 3.35
CA PRO A 39 1.38 -18.34 2.43
C PRO A 39 2.14 -18.93 1.23
N PRO A 40 1.98 -18.35 0.03
CA PRO A 40 2.69 -18.79 -1.16
C PRO A 40 4.20 -18.62 -0.98
N THR A 41 4.98 -19.47 -1.62
CA THR A 41 6.44 -19.37 -1.59
C THR A 41 6.92 -18.13 -2.35
N PRO A 42 8.10 -17.57 -2.02
CA PRO A 42 8.71 -16.48 -2.76
C PRO A 42 8.79 -16.71 -4.28
N GLN A 43 9.12 -17.94 -4.68
CA GLN A 43 9.24 -18.34 -6.07
C GLN A 43 7.87 -18.37 -6.78
N GLU A 44 6.83 -18.83 -6.10
CA GLU A 44 5.46 -18.79 -6.64
C GLU A 44 4.95 -17.36 -6.80
N ALA A 45 5.22 -16.49 -5.82
CA ALA A 45 4.87 -15.07 -5.91
C ALA A 45 5.54 -14.39 -7.13
N ALA A 46 6.83 -14.66 -7.34
CA ALA A 46 7.55 -14.17 -8.50
C ALA A 46 7.02 -14.77 -9.81
N ALA A 47 6.70 -16.07 -9.83
CA ALA A 47 6.14 -16.74 -11.00
C ALA A 47 4.77 -16.16 -11.40
N TRP A 48 3.89 -15.90 -10.44
CA TRP A 48 2.62 -15.23 -10.69
C TRP A 48 2.82 -13.80 -11.20
N ALA A 49 3.77 -13.06 -10.62
CA ALA A 49 4.04 -11.69 -11.02
C ALA A 49 4.43 -11.56 -12.50
N VAL A 50 5.06 -12.58 -13.09
CA VAL A 50 5.53 -12.56 -14.50
C VAL A 50 4.61 -13.28 -15.48
N ASP A 51 3.49 -13.86 -15.03
CA ASP A 51 2.59 -14.65 -15.89
C ASP A 51 1.80 -13.73 -16.84
N PRO A 52 2.07 -13.70 -18.17
CA PRO A 52 1.36 -12.81 -19.08
C PRO A 52 -0.09 -13.22 -19.35
N SER A 53 -0.49 -14.43 -18.96
CA SER A 53 -1.80 -14.99 -19.30
C SER A 53 -2.91 -14.63 -18.32
N ASP A 54 -2.57 -14.30 -17.08
CA ASP A 54 -3.52 -14.02 -16.01
C ASP A 54 -3.19 -12.70 -15.27
N PRO A 55 -3.92 -11.61 -15.57
CA PRO A 55 -3.73 -10.32 -14.88
C PRO A 55 -3.98 -10.38 -13.37
N GLU A 56 -4.86 -11.27 -12.90
CA GLU A 56 -5.11 -11.41 -11.46
C GLU A 56 -3.94 -12.11 -10.77
N ALA A 57 -3.35 -13.13 -11.41
CA ALA A 57 -2.11 -13.73 -10.93
C ALA A 57 -0.98 -12.68 -10.89
N GLN A 58 -0.82 -11.86 -11.94
CA GLN A 58 0.16 -10.78 -11.96
C GLN A 58 -0.04 -9.82 -10.78
N ARG A 59 -1.27 -9.31 -10.62
CA ARG A 59 -1.62 -8.38 -9.55
C ARG A 59 -1.30 -8.99 -8.18
N ARG A 60 -1.69 -10.23 -7.93
CA ARG A 60 -1.39 -10.96 -6.69
C ARG A 60 0.11 -11.12 -6.47
N GLY A 61 0.85 -11.55 -7.50
CA GLY A 61 2.29 -11.71 -7.46
C GLY A 61 2.98 -10.39 -7.09
N LEU A 62 2.58 -9.28 -7.73
CA LEU A 62 3.08 -7.94 -7.42
C LEU A 62 2.77 -7.53 -5.97
N VAL A 63 1.56 -7.76 -5.47
CA VAL A 63 1.22 -7.44 -4.07
C VAL A 63 2.08 -8.24 -3.08
N LEU A 64 2.36 -9.51 -3.38
CA LEU A 64 3.23 -10.35 -2.56
C LEU A 64 4.68 -9.88 -2.61
N LEU A 65 5.21 -9.56 -3.79
CA LEU A 65 6.54 -8.95 -3.92
C LEU A 65 6.60 -7.60 -3.20
N GLY A 66 5.55 -6.80 -3.33
CA GLY A 66 5.34 -5.52 -2.65
C GLY A 66 5.49 -5.62 -1.14
N THR A 67 5.01 -6.71 -0.52
CA THR A 67 5.10 -6.91 0.93
C THR A 67 6.35 -7.67 1.37
N ALA A 68 7.01 -8.39 0.46
CA ALA A 68 8.20 -9.18 0.74
C ALA A 68 9.45 -8.35 1.06
N THR A 69 10.32 -8.90 1.91
CA THR A 69 11.63 -8.31 2.24
C THR A 69 12.60 -8.27 1.05
N PHE A 70 12.43 -9.20 0.09
CA PHE A 70 13.23 -9.30 -1.13
C PHE A 70 12.58 -8.58 -2.34
N GLY A 71 11.41 -7.95 -2.17
CA GLY A 71 10.67 -7.28 -3.24
C GLY A 71 11.40 -6.10 -3.89
N GLY A 72 12.44 -5.59 -3.25
CA GLY A 72 13.30 -4.52 -3.75
C GLY A 72 14.50 -4.98 -4.56
N ASP A 73 14.58 -6.26 -4.95
CA ASP A 73 15.63 -6.72 -5.88
C ASP A 73 15.59 -5.89 -7.18
N PRO A 74 16.73 -5.46 -7.73
CA PRO A 74 16.78 -4.68 -8.97
C PRO A 74 15.99 -5.30 -10.13
N THR A 75 15.94 -6.62 -10.22
CA THR A 75 15.19 -7.35 -11.26
C THR A 75 13.69 -7.08 -11.13
N TYR A 76 13.16 -7.05 -9.92
CA TYR A 76 11.75 -6.73 -9.69
C TYR A 76 11.47 -5.26 -9.91
N ILE A 77 12.41 -4.37 -9.57
CA ILE A 77 12.26 -2.93 -9.87
C ILE A 77 12.11 -2.72 -11.38
N GLU A 78 12.91 -3.39 -12.22
CA GLU A 78 12.74 -3.32 -13.67
C GLU A 78 11.38 -3.90 -14.13
N LEU A 79 10.94 -5.02 -13.54
CA LEU A 79 9.61 -5.59 -13.81
C LEU A 79 8.50 -4.58 -13.51
N TYR A 80 8.57 -3.90 -12.36
CA TYR A 80 7.55 -2.91 -12.00
C TYR A 80 7.55 -1.74 -12.97
N ARG A 81 8.73 -1.25 -13.41
CA ARG A 81 8.82 -0.18 -14.44
C ARG A 81 8.11 -0.60 -15.72
N ILE A 82 8.38 -1.81 -16.21
CA ILE A 82 7.73 -2.36 -17.40
C ILE A 82 6.20 -2.35 -17.23
N TYR A 83 5.68 -2.79 -16.09
CA TYR A 83 4.24 -2.81 -15.86
C TYR A 83 3.61 -1.44 -15.69
N VAL A 84 4.31 -0.48 -15.08
CA VAL A 84 3.84 0.91 -15.02
C VAL A 84 3.68 1.50 -16.43
N THR A 85 4.60 1.22 -17.34
CA THR A 85 4.57 1.78 -18.71
C THR A 85 3.73 0.99 -19.69
N GLU A 86 3.75 -0.34 -19.62
CA GLU A 86 3.23 -1.21 -20.68
C GLU A 86 1.97 -1.99 -20.31
N SER A 87 1.65 -2.12 -19.00
CA SER A 87 0.48 -2.89 -18.60
C SER A 87 -0.82 -2.25 -19.09
N ARG A 88 -1.67 -3.08 -19.70
CA ARG A 88 -3.02 -2.70 -20.11
C ARG A 88 -4.04 -2.87 -18.99
N ASP A 89 -3.74 -3.72 -18.01
CA ASP A 89 -4.62 -3.94 -16.87
C ASP A 89 -4.38 -2.85 -15.81
N PRO A 90 -5.40 -2.06 -15.44
CA PRO A 90 -5.24 -0.98 -14.48
C PRO A 90 -4.84 -1.45 -13.08
N LEU A 91 -5.27 -2.64 -12.65
CA LEU A 91 -4.98 -3.16 -11.32
C LEU A 91 -3.55 -3.69 -11.23
N VAL A 92 -3.07 -4.37 -12.28
CA VAL A 92 -1.66 -4.75 -12.40
C VAL A 92 -0.77 -3.50 -12.41
N LYS A 93 -1.16 -2.48 -13.17
CA LYS A 93 -0.43 -1.21 -13.22
C LYS A 93 -0.42 -0.53 -11.84
N ALA A 94 -1.56 -0.44 -11.16
CA ALA A 94 -1.65 0.14 -9.81
C ALA A 94 -0.76 -0.62 -8.80
N ALA A 95 -0.78 -1.96 -8.82
CA ALA A 95 0.08 -2.77 -7.96
C ALA A 95 1.58 -2.54 -8.24
N ALA A 96 1.96 -2.40 -9.52
CA ALA A 96 3.34 -2.09 -9.90
C ALA A 96 3.77 -0.69 -9.41
N ILE A 97 2.89 0.30 -9.47
CA ILE A 97 3.14 1.65 -8.92
C ILE A 97 3.38 1.58 -7.41
N GLU A 98 2.56 0.84 -6.67
CA GLU A 98 2.74 0.68 -5.21
C GLU A 98 4.07 0.00 -4.88
N CYS A 99 4.50 -0.99 -5.68
CA CYS A 99 5.80 -1.63 -5.53
C CYS A 99 6.97 -0.67 -5.80
N LEU A 100 6.90 0.11 -6.90
CA LEU A 100 7.92 1.13 -7.18
C LEU A 100 7.99 2.18 -6.08
N ALA A 101 6.85 2.69 -5.62
CA ALA A 101 6.82 3.68 -4.55
C ALA A 101 7.44 3.18 -3.23
N ARG A 102 7.44 1.87 -3.01
CA ARG A 102 8.02 1.26 -1.82
C ARG A 102 9.52 1.01 -1.94
N PHE A 103 10.00 0.58 -3.10
CA PHE A 103 11.38 0.08 -3.24
C PHE A 103 12.29 0.95 -4.09
N ALA A 104 11.74 1.83 -4.91
CA ALA A 104 12.52 2.53 -5.92
C ALA A 104 13.15 3.84 -5.41
N GLN A 105 13.97 4.42 -6.28
CA GLN A 105 14.70 5.65 -6.00
C GLN A 105 13.80 6.89 -6.17
N PRO A 106 14.16 8.05 -5.56
CA PRO A 106 13.40 9.29 -5.71
C PRO A 106 13.15 9.71 -7.16
N SER A 107 14.05 9.36 -8.08
CA SER A 107 13.93 9.66 -9.51
C SER A 107 12.72 9.01 -10.17
N GLU A 108 12.23 7.88 -9.64
CA GLU A 108 11.03 7.20 -10.15
C GLU A 108 9.74 7.99 -9.88
N ALA A 109 9.77 8.98 -8.99
CA ALA A 109 8.64 9.86 -8.76
C ALA A 109 8.16 10.52 -10.06
N LYS A 110 9.07 10.82 -11.00
CA LYS A 110 8.69 11.37 -12.32
C LYS A 110 7.87 10.38 -13.13
N LEU A 111 8.25 9.10 -13.14
CA LEU A 111 7.54 8.05 -13.84
C LEU A 111 6.15 7.82 -13.24
N ILE A 112 6.05 7.80 -11.90
CA ILE A 112 4.78 7.64 -11.19
C ILE A 112 3.88 8.86 -11.39
N ALA A 113 4.41 10.08 -11.39
CA ALA A 113 3.65 11.30 -11.61
C ALA A 113 2.94 11.33 -12.98
N LEU A 114 3.52 10.73 -14.02
CA LEU A 114 2.85 10.58 -15.32
C LEU A 114 1.54 9.79 -15.22
N GLN A 115 1.45 8.85 -14.27
CA GLN A 115 0.28 7.99 -14.07
C GLN A 115 -0.88 8.71 -13.38
N LEU A 116 -0.68 9.94 -12.87
CA LEU A 116 -1.77 10.80 -12.40
C LEU A 116 -2.73 11.22 -13.52
N LYS A 117 -2.37 10.99 -14.78
CA LYS A 117 -3.22 11.25 -15.96
C LYS A 117 -3.84 9.98 -16.54
N ASP A 118 -3.65 8.83 -15.89
CA ASP A 118 -4.23 7.57 -16.36
C ASP A 118 -5.77 7.64 -16.31
N ALA A 119 -6.43 7.02 -17.27
CA ALA A 119 -7.89 7.00 -17.36
C ALA A 119 -8.52 6.27 -16.16
N ALA A 120 -7.85 5.26 -15.61
CA ALA A 120 -8.35 4.46 -14.52
C ALA A 120 -8.08 5.12 -13.16
N VAL A 121 -9.14 5.34 -12.39
CA VAL A 121 -9.06 5.90 -11.03
C VAL A 121 -8.11 5.12 -10.11
N PRO A 122 -8.12 3.76 -10.08
CA PRO A 122 -7.21 3.02 -9.21
C PRO A 122 -5.73 3.29 -9.48
N VAL A 123 -5.36 3.55 -10.74
CA VAL A 123 -3.99 3.88 -11.13
C VAL A 123 -3.61 5.27 -10.60
N ARG A 124 -4.51 6.26 -10.73
CA ARG A 124 -4.28 7.61 -10.20
C ARG A 124 -4.18 7.63 -8.68
N VAL A 125 -5.02 6.87 -7.98
CA VAL A 125 -4.95 6.70 -6.52
C VAL A 125 -3.62 6.07 -6.11
N ALA A 126 -3.22 4.98 -6.75
CA ALA A 126 -1.94 4.33 -6.49
C ALA A 126 -0.75 5.27 -6.75
N ALA A 127 -0.82 6.09 -7.80
CA ALA A 127 0.18 7.10 -8.10
C ALA A 127 0.24 8.18 -7.01
N ALA A 128 -0.88 8.80 -6.66
CA ALA A 128 -0.95 9.84 -5.64
C ALA A 128 -0.44 9.32 -4.28
N ARG A 129 -0.89 8.12 -3.87
CA ARG A 129 -0.41 7.45 -2.65
C ARG A 129 1.08 7.10 -2.73
N GLY A 130 1.54 6.58 -3.86
CA GLY A 130 2.94 6.24 -4.07
C GLY A 130 3.87 7.46 -3.93
N LEU A 131 3.42 8.61 -4.41
CA LEU A 131 4.16 9.87 -4.33
C LEU A 131 4.25 10.46 -2.91
N GLN A 132 3.47 9.96 -1.94
CA GLN A 132 3.70 10.26 -0.52
C GLN A 132 5.00 9.66 0.00
N ARG A 133 5.52 8.62 -0.67
CA ARG A 133 6.70 7.86 -0.25
C ARG A 133 7.97 8.29 -0.96
N LEU A 134 7.84 8.99 -2.09
CA LEU A 134 8.95 9.49 -2.88
C LEU A 134 8.94 11.02 -2.91
N HIS A 135 10.03 11.61 -2.42
CA HIS A 135 10.20 13.05 -2.44
C HIS A 135 10.96 13.49 -3.70
N HIS A 136 10.30 14.23 -4.59
CA HIS A 136 10.95 14.79 -5.78
C HIS A 136 10.35 16.15 -6.16
N ARG A 137 11.11 17.23 -6.03
CA ARG A 137 10.58 18.60 -6.20
C ARG A 137 10.00 18.90 -7.59
N GLU A 138 10.55 18.33 -8.66
CA GLU A 138 10.05 18.59 -10.02
C GLU A 138 8.61 18.11 -10.30
N ILE A 139 8.01 17.29 -9.44
CA ILE A 139 6.63 16.80 -9.65
C ILE A 139 5.58 17.66 -8.93
N VAL A 140 6.00 18.63 -8.10
CA VAL A 140 5.11 19.43 -7.25
C VAL A 140 4.01 20.12 -8.07
N ASP A 141 4.37 20.67 -9.23
CA ASP A 141 3.40 21.34 -10.11
C ASP A 141 2.31 20.41 -10.64
N GLN A 142 2.67 19.15 -10.91
CA GLN A 142 1.72 18.14 -11.36
C GLN A 142 0.75 17.76 -10.23
N LEU A 143 1.26 17.67 -8.99
CA LEU A 143 0.46 17.30 -7.82
C LEU A 143 -0.61 18.35 -7.51
N TRP A 144 -0.21 19.62 -7.34
CA TRP A 144 -1.16 20.67 -6.94
C TRP A 144 -2.14 21.01 -8.06
N THR A 145 -1.71 20.96 -9.33
CA THR A 145 -2.62 21.18 -10.46
C THR A 145 -3.70 20.10 -10.50
N ARG A 146 -3.32 18.85 -10.26
CA ARG A 146 -4.27 17.72 -10.27
C ARG A 146 -5.21 17.74 -9.06
N LEU A 147 -4.74 18.17 -7.89
CA LEU A 147 -5.56 18.35 -6.69
C LEU A 147 -6.71 19.34 -6.92
N LEU A 148 -6.45 20.41 -7.66
CA LEU A 148 -7.42 21.48 -7.91
C LEU A 148 -8.30 21.23 -9.14
N GLU A 149 -8.17 20.07 -9.78
CA GLU A 149 -9.01 19.72 -10.91
C GLU A 149 -10.42 19.33 -10.45
N GLU A 150 -11.42 20.07 -10.93
CA GLU A 150 -12.83 19.90 -10.53
C GLU A 150 -13.36 18.50 -10.88
N THR A 151 -12.91 17.94 -12.01
CA THR A 151 -13.32 16.62 -12.51
C THR A 151 -12.56 15.44 -11.90
N GLU A 152 -11.59 15.70 -11.01
CA GLU A 152 -10.84 14.62 -10.37
C GLU A 152 -11.66 13.95 -9.26
N GLU A 153 -11.40 12.65 -9.07
CA GLU A 153 -12.05 11.85 -8.05
C GLU A 153 -11.58 12.22 -6.64
N THR A 154 -12.52 12.19 -5.69
CA THR A 154 -12.31 12.55 -4.29
C THR A 154 -11.13 11.82 -3.65
N ASP A 155 -11.01 10.51 -3.88
CA ASP A 155 -9.94 9.69 -3.30
C ASP A 155 -8.56 10.14 -3.82
N VAL A 156 -8.46 10.48 -5.10
CA VAL A 156 -7.21 10.97 -5.70
C VAL A 156 -6.86 12.34 -5.09
N ARG A 157 -7.83 13.24 -4.96
CA ARG A 157 -7.63 14.56 -4.33
C ARG A 157 -7.15 14.45 -2.89
N ALA A 158 -7.73 13.56 -2.10
CA ALA A 158 -7.31 13.33 -0.72
C ALA A 158 -5.84 12.83 -0.65
N GLU A 159 -5.49 11.82 -1.46
CA GLU A 159 -4.13 11.28 -1.50
C GLU A 159 -3.10 12.29 -2.03
N LEU A 160 -3.48 13.15 -2.98
CA LEU A 160 -2.66 14.26 -3.48
C LEU A 160 -2.44 15.33 -2.42
N ALA A 161 -3.48 15.71 -1.67
CA ALA A 161 -3.36 16.66 -0.57
C ALA A 161 -2.37 16.15 0.48
N ILE A 162 -2.46 14.86 0.86
CA ILE A 162 -1.50 14.21 1.76
C ILE A 162 -0.08 14.21 1.16
N ALA A 163 0.07 13.89 -0.12
CA ALA A 163 1.37 13.88 -0.79
C ALA A 163 2.02 15.27 -0.86
N LEU A 164 1.22 16.34 -0.94
CA LEU A 164 1.68 17.72 -0.95
C LEU A 164 2.23 18.17 0.41
N GLY A 165 1.81 17.54 1.51
CA GLY A 165 2.29 17.85 2.87
C GLY A 165 3.80 17.66 3.11
N GLN A 166 4.53 17.06 2.16
CA GLN A 166 5.99 16.93 2.23
C GLN A 166 6.76 18.09 1.57
N TYR A 167 6.07 19.01 0.88
CA TYR A 167 6.69 20.07 0.07
C TYR A 167 6.42 21.45 0.69
N PRO A 168 7.41 22.05 1.40
CA PRO A 168 7.30 23.40 1.95
C PRO A 168 7.50 24.46 0.84
N GLU A 169 6.54 24.55 -0.07
CA GLU A 169 6.55 25.48 -1.20
C GLU A 169 5.32 26.38 -1.18
N ASP A 170 5.48 27.59 -1.70
CA ASP A 170 4.44 28.61 -1.62
C ASP A 170 3.18 28.25 -2.45
N SER A 171 3.40 27.70 -3.64
CA SER A 171 2.35 27.17 -4.52
C SER A 171 1.53 26.08 -3.81
N VAL A 172 2.21 25.23 -3.03
CA VAL A 172 1.59 24.16 -2.27
C VAL A 172 0.71 24.70 -1.15
N VAL A 173 1.16 25.70 -0.40
CA VAL A 173 0.33 26.36 0.62
C VAL A 173 -0.93 26.93 -0.01
N GLN A 174 -0.81 27.68 -1.11
CA GLN A 174 -1.95 28.27 -1.78
C GLN A 174 -2.95 27.21 -2.28
N ALA A 175 -2.45 26.12 -2.87
CA ALA A 175 -3.29 25.03 -3.36
C ALA A 175 -4.00 24.28 -2.22
N LEU A 176 -3.31 24.00 -1.11
CA LEU A 176 -3.92 23.35 0.05
C LEU A 176 -4.96 24.26 0.72
N ILE A 177 -4.73 25.58 0.80
CA ILE A 177 -5.74 26.55 1.28
C ILE A 177 -6.96 26.56 0.36
N ALA A 178 -6.78 26.46 -0.95
CA ALA A 178 -7.90 26.33 -1.88
C ALA A 178 -8.64 25.00 -1.72
N ALA A 179 -7.93 23.91 -1.44
CA ALA A 179 -8.51 22.59 -1.22
C ALA A 179 -9.38 22.50 0.06
N LEU A 180 -9.26 23.44 1.01
CA LEU A 180 -10.13 23.50 2.20
C LEU A 180 -11.60 23.83 1.88
N ASP A 181 -11.87 24.47 0.74
CA ASP A 181 -13.23 24.83 0.29
C ASP A 181 -13.86 23.73 -0.59
N GLN A 182 -13.17 22.59 -0.80
CA GLN A 182 -13.75 21.50 -1.57
C GLN A 182 -14.94 20.86 -0.82
N PRO A 183 -15.91 20.29 -1.55
CA PRO A 183 -17.12 19.76 -0.93
C PRO A 183 -16.85 18.48 -0.10
N GLU A 184 -15.75 17.77 -0.35
CA GLU A 184 -15.45 16.52 0.33
C GLU A 184 -14.61 16.69 1.59
N LEU A 185 -15.19 16.29 2.73
CA LEU A 185 -14.55 16.41 4.04
C LEU A 185 -13.19 15.72 4.14
N CYS A 186 -13.00 14.58 3.46
CA CYS A 186 -11.71 13.88 3.47
C CYS A 186 -10.59 14.72 2.82
N VAL A 187 -10.90 15.48 1.76
CA VAL A 187 -9.92 16.39 1.12
C VAL A 187 -9.62 17.57 2.04
N ASN A 188 -10.64 18.16 2.66
CA ASN A 188 -10.48 19.29 3.57
C ASN A 188 -9.61 18.93 4.78
N LEU A 189 -9.83 17.76 5.36
CA LEU A 189 -9.03 17.25 6.48
C LEU A 189 -7.59 16.93 6.04
N ALA A 190 -7.41 16.28 4.89
CA ALA A 190 -6.09 16.01 4.33
C ALA A 190 -5.31 17.30 4.06
N ALA A 191 -5.98 18.33 3.52
CA ALA A 191 -5.39 19.63 3.25
C ALA A 191 -5.03 20.37 4.55
N SER A 192 -5.93 20.39 5.53
CA SER A 192 -5.67 20.97 6.87
C SER A 192 -4.47 20.30 7.54
N GLN A 193 -4.40 18.96 7.52
CA GLN A 193 -3.29 18.21 8.09
C GLN A 193 -1.98 18.52 7.37
N SER A 194 -2.01 18.63 6.05
CA SER A 194 -0.82 18.94 5.24
C SER A 194 -0.34 20.37 5.44
N LEU A 195 -1.26 21.33 5.62
CA LEU A 195 -0.94 22.70 6.01
C LEU A 195 -0.29 22.74 7.40
N TRP A 196 -0.84 22.01 8.37
CA TRP A 196 -0.20 21.85 9.68
C TRP A 196 1.18 21.23 9.58
N MET A 197 1.36 20.25 8.69
CA MET A 197 2.65 19.60 8.47
C MET A 197 3.70 20.58 7.95
N ILE A 198 3.39 21.34 6.89
CA ILE A 198 4.38 22.23 6.26
C ILE A 198 4.57 23.56 7.00
N THR A 199 3.58 24.03 7.76
CA THR A 199 3.66 25.36 8.44
C THR A 199 3.88 25.29 9.94
N GLY A 200 3.51 24.17 10.58
CA GLY A 200 3.46 24.06 12.05
C GLY A 200 2.32 24.88 12.68
N ARG A 201 1.33 25.31 11.89
CA ARG A 201 0.15 26.05 12.37
C ARG A 201 -1.10 25.20 12.25
N ASP A 202 -2.01 25.36 13.19
CA ASP A 202 -3.30 24.65 13.15
C ASP A 202 -4.43 25.67 13.27
N PHE A 203 -5.14 25.88 12.16
CA PHE A 203 -6.39 26.64 12.10
C PHE A 203 -7.58 25.72 11.73
N GLY A 204 -7.37 24.40 11.73
CA GLY A 204 -8.31 23.41 11.21
C GLY A 204 -8.67 23.68 9.74
N THR A 205 -9.92 23.43 9.40
CA THR A 205 -10.46 23.63 8.05
C THR A 205 -10.95 25.06 7.78
N ASP A 206 -10.64 26.03 8.66
CA ASP A 206 -11.07 27.41 8.50
C ASP A 206 -10.18 28.15 7.49
N ARG A 207 -10.63 28.16 6.24
CA ARG A 207 -9.89 28.79 5.14
C ARG A 207 -9.65 30.28 5.35
N THR A 208 -10.57 30.99 6.00
CA THR A 208 -10.45 32.45 6.20
C THR A 208 -9.24 32.75 7.09
N LYS A 209 -9.09 32.01 8.19
CA LYS A 209 -7.93 32.13 9.08
C LYS A 209 -6.63 31.77 8.37
N TRP A 210 -6.63 30.74 7.53
CA TRP A 210 -5.47 30.37 6.72
C TRP A 210 -5.07 31.50 5.76
N LEU A 211 -6.03 32.14 5.09
CA LEU A 211 -5.76 33.27 4.19
C LEU A 211 -5.25 34.51 4.94
N GLU A 212 -5.84 34.83 6.09
CA GLU A 212 -5.38 35.92 6.96
C GLU A 212 -3.94 35.69 7.41
N TRP A 213 -3.63 34.48 7.91
CA TRP A 213 -2.27 34.10 8.28
C TRP A 213 -1.32 34.19 7.09
N TYR A 214 -1.71 33.64 5.93
CA TYR A 214 -0.90 33.64 4.72
C TYR A 214 -0.56 35.07 4.26
N ALA A 215 -1.53 36.00 4.33
CA ALA A 215 -1.33 37.40 3.95
C ALA A 215 -0.41 38.16 4.93
N LEU A 216 -0.44 37.82 6.22
CA LEU A 216 0.35 38.49 7.25
C LEU A 216 1.78 37.91 7.39
N GLN A 217 1.98 36.63 7.08
CA GLN A 217 3.24 35.94 7.31
C GLN A 217 4.23 36.15 6.15
N PRO A 218 5.44 36.69 6.42
CA PRO A 218 6.51 36.77 5.43
C PRO A 218 6.89 35.39 4.89
N ILE A 219 7.24 35.32 3.59
CA ILE A 219 7.56 34.06 2.89
C ILE A 219 8.65 33.26 3.61
N ASP A 220 9.72 33.92 4.06
CA ASP A 220 10.87 33.31 4.73
C ASP A 220 10.52 32.63 6.08
N ASP A 221 9.36 32.96 6.64
CA ASP A 221 8.95 32.51 7.96
C ASP A 221 7.86 31.42 7.91
N ARG A 222 7.21 31.21 6.76
CA ARG A 222 6.04 30.32 6.60
C ARG A 222 6.32 28.87 6.97
N PHE A 223 7.57 28.42 6.80
CA PHE A 223 7.97 27.01 6.96
C PHE A 223 8.95 26.77 8.12
N ARG A 224 9.26 27.80 8.93
CA ARG A 224 10.25 27.68 10.02
C ARG A 224 9.86 26.67 11.11
N GLN A 225 8.56 26.41 11.26
CA GLN A 225 8.01 25.50 12.26
C GLN A 225 7.40 24.24 11.62
N ALA A 226 7.79 23.92 10.39
CA ALA A 226 7.35 22.72 9.70
C ALA A 226 7.64 21.46 10.53
N ASN A 227 6.66 20.57 10.58
CA ASN A 227 6.79 19.26 11.19
C ASN A 227 7.48 18.29 10.22
N ALA A 228 8.08 17.23 10.77
CA ALA A 228 8.68 16.18 9.95
C ALA A 228 7.57 15.35 9.29
N TYR A 229 7.50 15.38 7.96
CA TYR A 229 6.54 14.59 7.20
C TYR A 229 6.82 13.09 7.31
N THR A 230 5.78 12.33 7.63
CA THR A 230 5.75 10.87 7.52
C THR A 230 4.52 10.44 6.74
N TYR A 231 4.69 9.53 5.79
CA TYR A 231 3.54 9.02 5.05
C TYR A 231 2.64 8.15 5.94
N PRO A 232 1.30 8.21 5.77
CA PRO A 232 0.39 7.36 6.50
C PRO A 232 0.56 5.88 6.07
N THR A 233 0.36 4.98 7.03
CA THR A 233 0.39 3.53 6.80
C THR A 233 -0.82 2.89 7.45
N TYR A 234 -1.40 1.89 6.79
CA TYR A 234 -2.51 1.14 7.38
C TYR A 234 -2.08 0.40 8.66
N ARG A 235 -2.87 0.60 9.71
CA ARG A 235 -2.77 -0.14 10.97
C ARG A 235 -4.18 -0.45 11.46
N ARG A 236 -4.38 -1.67 11.93
CA ARG A 236 -5.58 -2.06 12.68
C ARG A 236 -5.17 -2.75 13.98
N GLU A 237 -6.08 -2.73 14.95
CA GLU A 237 -5.92 -3.52 16.16
C GLU A 237 -5.95 -5.01 15.82
N LEU A 238 -5.17 -5.79 16.57
CA LEU A 238 -5.17 -7.24 16.45
C LEU A 238 -6.44 -7.78 17.12
N GLU A 239 -7.24 -8.48 16.34
CA GLU A 239 -8.46 -9.12 16.81
C GLU A 239 -8.16 -10.50 17.38
N LEU A 240 -9.17 -11.11 18.00
CA LEU A 240 -9.06 -12.44 18.62
C LEU A 240 -8.56 -13.50 17.63
N TRP A 241 -8.94 -13.38 16.34
CA TRP A 241 -8.47 -14.27 15.27
C TRP A 241 -6.98 -14.14 14.97
N ASP A 242 -6.40 -12.93 15.00
CA ASP A 242 -4.96 -12.73 14.79
C ASP A 242 -4.14 -13.36 15.93
N TRP A 243 -4.69 -13.35 17.13
CA TRP A 243 -4.08 -14.03 18.28
C TRP A 243 -4.16 -15.54 18.18
N MET A 244 -5.23 -16.08 17.60
CA MET A 244 -5.38 -17.51 17.34
C MET A 244 -4.42 -18.01 16.26
N ILE A 245 -4.21 -17.24 15.18
CA ILE A 245 -3.28 -17.56 14.08
C ILE A 245 -1.88 -17.00 14.42
N PHE A 246 -1.32 -17.44 15.53
CA PHE A 246 -0.09 -16.86 16.07
C PHE A 246 1.16 -17.09 15.20
N TRP A 247 1.11 -18.04 14.27
CA TRP A 247 2.20 -18.35 13.33
C TRP A 247 2.21 -17.47 12.07
N ASP A 248 1.16 -16.68 11.84
CA ASP A 248 1.07 -15.72 10.73
C ASP A 248 0.53 -14.37 11.22
N ARG A 249 1.25 -13.75 12.15
CA ARG A 249 0.83 -12.45 12.69
C ARG A 249 0.99 -11.37 11.63
N PRO A 250 -0.01 -10.52 11.40
CA PRO A 250 0.12 -9.42 10.46
C PRO A 250 1.17 -8.44 10.96
N HIS A 251 2.15 -8.14 10.10
CA HIS A 251 3.18 -7.14 10.36
C HIS A 251 2.76 -5.85 9.64
N PHE A 252 2.39 -4.83 10.40
CA PHE A 252 2.06 -3.52 9.83
C PHE A 252 3.32 -2.70 9.58
N GLU A 253 3.27 -1.91 8.51
CA GLU A 253 4.31 -0.93 8.25
C GLU A 253 4.34 0.16 9.34
N ILE A 254 5.52 0.72 9.55
CA ILE A 254 5.72 1.89 10.42
C ILE A 254 5.79 3.13 9.51
N PRO A 255 5.04 4.20 9.81
CA PRO A 255 5.16 5.48 9.10
C PRO A 255 6.63 5.92 9.04
N GLY A 256 7.11 6.21 7.83
CA GLY A 256 8.49 6.59 7.57
C GLY A 256 8.59 7.95 6.88
N ALA A 257 9.79 8.53 6.86
CA ALA A 257 10.08 9.67 6.02
C ALA A 257 10.16 9.24 4.54
N PRO A 258 9.74 10.09 3.59
CA PRO A 258 9.80 9.78 2.17
C PRO A 258 11.25 9.68 1.69
N ILE A 259 11.49 8.76 0.77
CA ILE A 259 12.81 8.53 0.16
C ILE A 259 13.14 9.76 -0.69
N GLY A 260 14.33 10.34 -0.49
CA GLY A 260 14.78 11.55 -1.20
C GLY A 260 14.63 12.85 -0.41
N LEU A 261 13.93 12.83 0.74
CA LEU A 261 13.92 13.97 1.66
C LEU A 261 15.23 13.97 2.48
N ALA A 262 15.89 15.13 2.60
CA ALA A 262 17.23 15.27 3.18
C ALA A 262 17.41 14.73 4.63
N SER A 263 16.31 14.49 5.36
CA SER A 263 16.29 13.90 6.70
C SER A 263 16.14 12.36 6.72
N ALA A 264 15.94 11.70 5.57
CA ALA A 264 15.69 10.26 5.47
C ALA A 264 17.01 9.47 5.48
N ALA A 265 17.59 9.26 6.66
CA ALA A 265 18.87 8.55 6.80
C ALA A 265 18.75 7.00 6.72
N ARG A 266 17.56 6.43 6.50
CA ARG A 266 17.41 4.97 6.37
C ARG A 266 16.21 4.58 5.51
N PRO A 267 16.37 3.68 4.52
CA PRO A 267 15.23 3.00 3.90
C PRO A 267 14.46 2.23 4.98
N THR A 268 13.13 2.35 5.00
CA THR A 268 12.24 1.70 5.99
C THR A 268 12.45 0.19 6.11
N TYR A 269 12.99 -0.46 5.07
CA TYR A 269 13.18 -1.91 4.98
C TYR A 269 14.64 -2.38 5.07
N ALA A 270 15.58 -1.50 5.43
CA ALA A 270 16.90 -1.97 5.82
C ALA A 270 16.73 -2.88 7.06
N ALA A 271 17.26 -4.10 7.01
CA ALA A 271 17.19 -5.03 8.13
C ALA A 271 17.60 -4.31 9.43
N PRO A 272 16.88 -4.54 10.55
CA PRO A 272 17.31 -4.00 11.83
C PRO A 272 18.75 -4.43 12.07
N ALA A 273 19.61 -3.52 12.55
CA ALA A 273 20.93 -3.92 13.02
C ALA A 273 20.69 -5.01 14.07
N ALA A 274 21.34 -6.17 13.89
CA ALA A 274 21.23 -7.29 14.81
C ALA A 274 21.34 -6.75 16.24
N GLU A 275 20.31 -7.02 17.06
CA GLU A 275 20.39 -6.69 18.48
C GLU A 275 21.71 -7.26 19.02
N PRO A 276 22.47 -6.48 19.82
CA PRO A 276 23.66 -7.04 20.46
C PRO A 276 23.20 -8.27 21.23
N ALA A 277 23.73 -9.43 20.84
CA ALA A 277 23.40 -10.71 21.45
C ALA A 277 23.42 -10.53 22.97
N ALA A 278 22.29 -10.79 23.61
CA ALA A 278 22.16 -10.70 25.06
C ALA A 278 23.34 -11.46 25.67
N ALA A 279 24.15 -10.72 26.46
CA ALA A 279 25.30 -11.30 27.13
C ALA A 279 24.85 -12.55 27.89
N PRO A 280 25.60 -13.66 27.82
CA PRO A 280 25.22 -14.87 28.54
C PRO A 280 25.11 -14.53 30.02
N ALA A 281 23.95 -14.83 30.61
CA ALA A 281 23.69 -14.61 32.02
C ALA A 281 24.82 -15.26 32.84
N ALA A 282 25.64 -14.41 33.48
CA ALA A 282 26.65 -14.85 34.42
C ALA A 282 25.96 -15.64 35.53
N GLY A 283 26.48 -16.84 35.77
CA GLY A 283 25.80 -17.89 36.50
C GLY A 283 25.47 -17.58 37.96
N LEU A 284 24.44 -18.29 38.41
CA LEU A 284 24.25 -18.65 39.81
C LEU A 284 24.13 -20.18 39.84
N ALA A 285 25.26 -20.85 40.08
CA ALA A 285 25.26 -22.17 40.65
C ALA A 285 25.43 -22.02 42.19
N PRO A 286 24.78 -22.87 42.99
CA PRO A 286 24.78 -22.79 44.45
C PRO A 286 26.16 -23.05 45.07
#